data_AF-A0A654ELG0-F1
#
_entry.id   AF-A0A654ELG0-F1
#
_cell.length_a   1.000
_cell.length_b   1.000
_cell.length_c   1.000
_cell.angle_alpha   90.00
_cell.angle_beta   90.00
_cell.angle_gamma   90.00
#
_symmetry.space_group_name_H-M   'P 1'
#
loop_
_entity.id
_entity.type
_entity.pdbx_description
1 polymer ?
#
loop_
_entity_poly.entity_id
_entity_poly.type
_entity_poly.pdbx_seq_one_letter_code
_entity_poly.pdbx_strand_id
1 'polypeptide(L)'
;MDMSISERTYGWVANRDNPLSKSIGTLKISYANLVLLDHSRTPVWSKNLTRTVKSPVVAELLDNGNFVLRDSKINYQNRFLWQSFDYPVDTLLPEMKIGRDLRTGYETFLSFWRLP
;
A
#
# COMPACT_ATOMS: atom_id res chain seq x y z
N MET A 1 -5.15 27.21 -0.01
CA MET A 1 -4.57 27.25 1.35
C MET A 1 -3.53 26.16 1.40
N ASP A 2 -2.26 26.53 1.46
CA ASP A 2 -1.14 25.62 1.70
C ASP A 2 -1.02 25.45 3.22
N MET A 3 -1.37 24.26 3.73
CA MET A 3 -1.10 23.90 5.12
C MET A 3 0.21 23.14 5.14
N SER A 4 1.31 23.84 5.42
CA SER A 4 2.58 23.19 5.70
C SER A 4 2.47 22.44 7.03
N ILE A 5 2.52 21.11 6.99
CA ILE A 5 2.56 20.27 8.19
C ILE A 5 4.01 20.28 8.70
N SER A 6 4.27 20.90 9.87
CA SER A 6 5.63 21.00 10.41
C SER A 6 6.14 19.70 11.05
N GLU A 7 5.22 18.84 11.46
CA GLU A 7 5.51 17.51 11.99
C GLU A 7 5.15 16.43 10.96
N ARG A 8 5.92 15.35 10.91
CA ARG A 8 5.65 14.28 9.96
C ARG A 8 4.43 13.47 10.42
N THR A 9 3.33 13.58 9.70
CA THR A 9 2.15 12.74 9.87
C THR A 9 2.21 11.54 8.92
N TYR A 10 2.14 10.32 9.46
CA TYR A 10 2.15 9.09 8.66
C TYR A 10 0.73 8.66 8.31
N GLY A 11 0.29 8.89 7.07
CA GLY A 11 -1.07 8.52 6.63
C GLY A 11 -1.26 7.02 6.34
N TRP A 12 -0.17 6.27 6.12
CA TRP A 12 -0.20 4.83 5.84
C TRP A 12 1.19 4.20 6.03
N VAL A 13 1.25 2.94 6.49
CA VAL A 13 2.51 2.19 6.70
C VAL A 13 2.36 0.74 6.24
N ALA A 14 3.18 0.33 5.27
CA ALA A 14 3.14 -1.00 4.66
C ALA A 14 3.47 -2.13 5.63
N ASN A 15 4.62 -2.02 6.30
CA ASN A 15 5.24 -3.10 7.07
C ASN A 15 5.15 -2.86 8.58
N ARG A 16 3.99 -2.34 9.05
CA ARG A 16 3.76 -1.95 10.45
C ARG A 16 4.12 -3.05 11.46
N ASP A 17 3.82 -4.30 11.12
CA ASP A 17 4.03 -5.47 11.99
C ASP A 17 5.35 -6.19 11.69
N ASN A 18 6.05 -5.80 10.61
CA ASN A 18 7.30 -6.40 10.14
C ASN A 18 8.34 -5.30 9.87
N PRO A 19 8.83 -4.60 10.91
CA PRO A 19 9.75 -3.48 10.75
C PRO A 19 11.12 -3.92 10.20
N LEU A 20 11.79 -2.99 9.52
CA LEU A 20 13.19 -3.18 9.15
C LEU A 20 14.06 -3.07 10.39
N SER A 21 14.91 -4.07 10.64
CA SER A 21 15.81 -4.11 11.79
C SER A 21 17.04 -3.21 11.65
N LYS A 22 17.32 -2.73 10.44
CA LYS A 22 18.45 -1.84 10.10
C LYS A 22 17.98 -0.73 9.16
N SER A 23 18.76 0.34 9.05
CA SER A 23 18.52 1.47 8.14
C SER A 23 18.76 1.14 6.66
N ILE A 24 18.68 -0.13 6.28
CA ILE A 24 18.87 -0.61 4.92
C ILE A 24 17.61 -1.40 4.55
N GLY A 25 16.90 -0.89 3.55
CA GLY A 25 15.73 -1.54 2.97
C GLY A 25 15.60 -1.18 1.50
N THR A 26 14.95 -2.04 0.73
CA THR A 26 14.72 -1.80 -0.71
C THR A 26 13.29 -2.16 -1.05
N LEU A 27 12.50 -1.15 -1.44
CA LEU A 27 11.20 -1.36 -2.07
C LEU A 27 11.40 -1.48 -3.59
N LYS A 28 10.90 -2.57 -4.19
CA LYS A 28 10.98 -2.78 -5.64
C LYS A 28 9.81 -3.58 -6.18
N ILE A 29 9.69 -3.59 -7.50
CA ILE A 29 8.84 -4.52 -8.22
C ILE A 29 9.64 -5.78 -8.54
N SER A 30 9.13 -6.95 -8.16
CA SER A 30 9.73 -8.26 -8.44
C SER A 30 8.64 -9.24 -8.85
N TYR A 31 8.78 -9.90 -10.00
CA TYR A 31 7.77 -10.82 -10.55
C TYR A 31 6.35 -10.21 -10.57
N ALA A 32 6.25 -8.97 -11.07
CA ALA A 32 5.03 -8.17 -11.11
C ALA A 32 4.39 -7.87 -9.74
N ASN A 33 5.14 -7.99 -8.65
CA ASN A 33 4.68 -7.76 -7.28
C ASN A 33 5.47 -6.66 -6.56
N LEU A 34 4.86 -5.99 -5.59
CA LEU A 34 5.57 -5.09 -4.67
C LEU A 34 6.21 -5.88 -3.54
N VAL A 35 7.52 -5.68 -3.35
CA VAL A 35 8.30 -6.35 -2.31
C VAL A 35 9.23 -5.36 -1.62
N LEU A 36 9.17 -5.34 -0.28
CA LEU A 36 10.13 -4.67 0.59
C LEU A 36 11.11 -5.71 1.12
N LEU A 37 12.38 -5.51 0.80
CA LEU A 37 13.49 -6.36 1.25
C LEU A 37 14.28 -5.67 2.37
N ASP A 38 14.79 -6.45 3.32
CA ASP A 38 15.74 -5.98 4.31
C ASP A 38 17.20 -5.95 3.79
N HIS A 39 18.11 -5.61 4.68
CA HIS A 39 19.56 -5.58 4.43
C HIS A 39 20.16 -6.90 3.90
N SER A 40 19.56 -8.04 4.22
CA SER A 40 19.97 -9.38 3.79
C SER A 40 19.25 -9.83 2.51
N ARG A 41 18.47 -8.93 1.89
CA ARG A 41 17.59 -9.20 0.74
C ARG A 41 16.45 -10.18 1.05
N THR A 42 16.08 -10.30 2.31
CA THR A 42 14.93 -11.11 2.76
C THR A 42 13.66 -10.26 2.67
N PRO A 43 12.55 -10.78 2.09
CA PRO A 43 11.27 -10.08 2.11
C PRO A 43 10.75 -9.90 3.53
N VAL A 44 10.55 -8.65 3.95
CA VAL A 44 9.88 -8.29 5.21
C VAL A 44 8.43 -7.91 5.00
N TRP A 45 8.09 -7.49 3.78
CA TRP A 45 6.71 -7.23 3.38
C TRP A 45 6.56 -7.44 1.89
N SER A 46 5.44 -8.00 1.47
CA SER A 46 5.06 -8.09 0.07
C SER A 46 3.55 -8.13 -0.04
N LYS A 47 3.06 -7.80 -1.21
CA LYS A 47 1.65 -7.95 -1.52
C LYS A 47 1.36 -9.40 -1.93
N ASN A 48 0.23 -9.97 -1.53
CA ASN A 48 -0.17 -11.29 -2.01
C ASN A 48 -0.98 -11.18 -3.31
N LEU A 49 -0.33 -11.35 -4.46
CA LEU A 49 -1.01 -11.42 -5.76
C LEU A 49 -1.68 -12.79 -5.91
N THR A 50 -3.00 -12.80 -6.02
CA THR A 50 -3.80 -14.01 -6.27
C THR A 50 -3.94 -14.34 -7.76
N ARG A 51 -3.43 -13.49 -8.66
CA ARG A 51 -3.59 -13.62 -10.12
C ARG A 51 -2.26 -13.50 -10.83
N THR A 52 -2.06 -14.33 -11.84
CA THR A 52 -0.92 -14.23 -12.75
C THR A 52 -1.02 -12.94 -13.57
N VAL A 53 -0.03 -12.08 -13.44
CA VAL A 53 0.05 -10.81 -14.18
C VAL A 53 0.99 -11.00 -15.37
N LYS A 54 0.48 -10.81 -16.59
CA LYS A 54 1.22 -11.01 -17.84
C LYS A 54 1.83 -9.73 -18.42
N SER A 55 1.31 -8.56 -18.03
CA SER A 55 1.75 -7.27 -18.53
C SER A 55 2.80 -6.64 -17.60
N PRO A 56 3.63 -5.71 -18.10
CA PRO A 56 4.46 -4.88 -17.23
C PRO A 56 3.58 -4.10 -16.25
N VAL A 57 4.06 -3.94 -15.02
CA VAL A 57 3.33 -3.25 -13.95
C VAL A 57 4.07 -2.00 -13.50
N VAL A 58 3.31 -1.04 -12.99
CA VAL A 58 3.81 0.23 -12.45
C VAL A 58 3.25 0.41 -11.05
N ALA A 59 4.11 0.87 -10.14
CA ALA A 59 3.71 1.37 -8.84
C ALA A 59 3.61 2.89 -8.91
N GLU A 60 2.50 3.45 -8.45
CA GLU A 60 2.16 4.87 -8.59
C GLU A 60 1.53 5.37 -7.30
N LEU A 61 1.91 6.57 -6.86
CA LEU A 61 1.22 7.30 -5.80
C LEU A 61 0.29 8.31 -6.46
N LEU A 62 -1.02 8.14 -6.25
CA LEU A 62 -2.04 9.05 -6.79
C LEU A 62 -2.17 10.31 -5.92
N ASP A 63 -2.76 11.36 -6.48
CA ASP A 63 -2.91 12.66 -5.81
C ASP A 63 -3.72 12.60 -4.51
N ASN A 64 -4.64 11.63 -4.38
CA ASN A 64 -5.41 11.40 -3.16
C ASN A 64 -4.62 10.64 -2.07
N GLY A 65 -3.36 10.28 -2.33
CA GLY A 65 -2.51 9.52 -1.42
C GLY A 65 -2.64 8.00 -1.54
N ASN A 66 -3.46 7.49 -2.48
CA ASN A 66 -3.57 6.07 -2.72
C ASN A 66 -2.34 5.54 -3.47
N PHE A 67 -1.59 4.64 -2.83
CA PHE A 67 -0.45 3.98 -3.45
C PHE A 67 -0.94 2.71 -4.14
N VAL A 68 -0.79 2.64 -5.46
CA VAL A 68 -1.38 1.59 -6.29
C VAL A 68 -0.32 0.81 -7.06
N LEU A 69 -0.61 -0.46 -7.30
CA LEU A 69 0.08 -1.27 -8.29
C LEU A 69 -0.90 -1.55 -9.43
N ARG A 70 -0.53 -1.21 -10.66
CA ARG A 70 -1.40 -1.37 -11.83
C ARG A 70 -0.67 -1.88 -13.06
N ASP A 71 -1.45 -2.39 -14.00
CA ASP A 71 -0.95 -2.71 -15.34
C ASP A 71 -0.54 -1.41 -16.05
N SER A 72 0.68 -1.38 -16.59
CA SER A 72 1.23 -0.24 -17.33
C SER A 72 0.42 0.11 -18.59
N LYS A 73 -0.25 -0.88 -19.20
CA LYS A 73 -0.97 -0.73 -20.47
C LYS A 73 -2.44 -0.36 -20.28
N ILE A 74 -2.96 -0.42 -19.05
CA ILE A 74 -4.36 -0.19 -18.74
C ILE A 74 -4.45 1.04 -17.83
N ASN A 75 -4.94 2.15 -18.38
CA ASN A 75 -5.07 3.41 -17.64
C ASN A 75 -6.44 3.58 -16.94
N TYR A 76 -7.30 2.57 -16.94
CA TYR A 76 -8.59 2.65 -16.26
C TYR A 76 -8.43 2.39 -14.76
N GLN A 77 -8.85 3.36 -13.94
CA GLN A 77 -8.82 3.35 -12.47
C GLN A 77 -9.46 2.09 -11.84
N ASN A 78 -10.35 1.38 -12.56
CA ASN A 78 -11.02 0.17 -12.09
C ASN A 78 -10.22 -1.14 -12.22
N ARG A 79 -8.92 -1.10 -12.54
CA ARG A 79 -8.08 -2.31 -12.65
C ARG A 79 -6.75 -2.21 -11.89
N PHE A 80 -6.78 -1.64 -10.69
CA PHE A 80 -5.66 -1.79 -9.78
C PHE A 80 -5.47 -3.28 -9.44
N LEU A 81 -4.22 -3.74 -9.50
CA LEU A 81 -3.82 -5.07 -9.04
C LEU A 81 -3.74 -5.11 -7.51
N TRP A 82 -3.52 -3.94 -6.91
CA TRP A 82 -3.50 -3.67 -5.47
C TRP A 82 -3.57 -2.16 -5.23
N GLN A 83 -4.14 -1.76 -4.10
CA GLN A 83 -4.17 -0.37 -3.65
C GLN A 83 -4.02 -0.30 -2.13
N SER A 84 -3.31 0.70 -1.61
CA SER A 84 -3.12 0.89 -0.17
C SER A 84 -4.43 1.18 0.56
N PHE A 85 -5.39 1.81 -0.13
CA PHE A 85 -6.68 2.17 0.43
C PHE A 85 -7.54 0.96 0.85
N ASP A 86 -7.27 -0.24 0.33
CA ASP A 86 -7.91 -1.49 0.76
C ASP A 86 -7.32 -2.04 2.08
N TYR A 87 -6.19 -1.50 2.53
CA TYR A 87 -5.45 -1.94 3.70
C TYR A 87 -5.17 -0.75 4.64
N PRO A 88 -6.21 -0.17 5.25
CA PRO A 88 -6.04 0.97 6.15
C PRO A 88 -5.18 0.63 7.37
N VAL A 89 -4.55 1.66 7.94
CA VAL A 89 -3.83 1.58 9.23
C VAL A 89 -4.72 2.24 10.29
N ASP A 90 -4.33 3.38 10.84
CA ASP A 90 -5.05 4.12 11.88
C ASP A 90 -5.78 5.36 11.33
N THR A 91 -5.54 5.71 10.07
CA THR A 91 -6.01 6.93 9.43
C THR A 91 -6.95 6.61 8.27
N LEU A 92 -8.06 7.36 8.18
CA LEU A 92 -8.95 7.40 7.01
C LEU A 92 -8.63 8.66 6.19
N LEU A 93 -8.03 8.48 5.01
CA LEU A 93 -7.77 9.56 4.06
C LEU A 93 -9.02 9.85 3.21
N PRO A 94 -9.13 11.05 2.61
CA PRO A 94 -10.18 11.33 1.63
C PRO A 94 -10.24 10.23 0.56
N GLU A 95 -11.46 9.86 0.16
CA GLU A 95 -11.75 8.81 -0.84
C GLU A 95 -11.47 7.35 -0.42
N MET A 96 -10.87 7.10 0.75
CA MET A 96 -10.80 5.75 1.33
C MET A 96 -12.20 5.23 1.70
N LYS A 97 -12.38 3.91 1.59
CA LYS A 97 -13.63 3.22 1.96
C LYS A 97 -13.40 2.32 3.16
N ILE A 98 -14.19 2.54 4.21
CA ILE A 98 -14.21 1.71 5.42
C ILE A 98 -15.56 1.00 5.53
N GLY A 99 -15.53 -0.22 6.04
CA GLY A 99 -16.70 -1.07 6.25
C GLY A 99 -16.70 -2.28 5.34
N ARG A 100 -17.87 -2.87 5.16
CA ARG A 100 -18.02 -4.15 4.45
C ARG A 100 -18.27 -3.94 2.96
N ASP A 101 -17.41 -4.47 2.11
CA ASP A 101 -17.70 -4.66 0.69
C ASP A 101 -18.72 -5.79 0.55
N LEU A 102 -19.97 -5.45 0.22
CA LEU A 102 -21.06 -6.42 0.08
C LEU A 102 -20.88 -7.43 -1.05
N ARG A 103 -20.01 -7.14 -2.04
CA ARG A 103 -19.73 -8.03 -3.17
C ARG A 103 -18.68 -9.08 -2.81
N THR A 104 -17.64 -8.69 -2.08
CA THR A 104 -16.54 -9.60 -1.69
C THR A 104 -16.69 -10.18 -0.29
N GLY A 105 -17.55 -9.56 0.54
CA GLY A 105 -17.70 -9.86 1.96
C GLY A 105 -16.55 -9.32 2.83
N TYR A 106 -15.52 -8.72 2.23
CA TYR A 106 -14.35 -8.20 2.93
C TYR A 106 -14.71 -6.98 3.76
N GLU A 107 -14.20 -6.90 4.98
CA GLU A 107 -14.45 -5.81 5.91
C GLU A 107 -13.14 -5.08 6.21
N THR A 108 -13.13 -3.77 5.97
CA THR A 108 -12.01 -2.89 6.28
C THR A 108 -12.29 -2.11 7.55
N PHE A 109 -11.32 -2.05 8.46
CA PHE A 109 -11.40 -1.33 9.73
C PHE A 109 -10.06 -0.67 10.06
N LEU A 110 -10.10 0.40 10.86
CA LEU A 110 -8.89 1.04 11.36
C LEU A 110 -8.32 0.27 12.54
N SER A 111 -7.00 0.32 12.68
CA SER A 111 -6.26 -0.30 13.77
C SER A 111 -5.17 0.64 14.27
N PHE A 112 -5.37 1.13 15.49
CA PHE A 112 -4.50 2.11 16.15
C PHE A 112 -3.05 1.65 16.30
N TRP A 113 -2.16 2.63 16.43
CA TRP A 113 -0.78 2.41 16.87
C TRP A 113 -0.74 1.83 18.27
N ARG A 114 0.28 1.01 18.56
CA ARG A 114 0.47 0.46 19.90
C ARG A 114 0.88 1.55 20.90
N LEU A 115 1.71 2.48 20.47
CA LEU A 115 2.22 3.62 21.22
C LEU A 115 2.38 4.81 20.26
N PRO A 116 2.36 6.06 20.77
CA PRO A 116 2.67 7.26 19.99
C PRO A 116 4.08 7.25 19.40
#